data_AF-A0A6C0AR72-F1
#
_entry.id   AF-A0A6C0AR72-F1
#
_cell.length_a   1.000
_cell.length_b   1.000
_cell.length_c   1.000
_cell.angle_alpha   90.00
_cell.angle_beta   90.00
_cell.angle_gamma   90.00
#
_symmetry.space_group_name_H-M   'P 1'
#
loop_
_entity.id
_entity.type
_entity.pdbx_description
1 polymer ?
#
loop_
_entity_poly.entity_id
_entity_poly.type
_entity_poly.pdbx_seq_one_letter_code
_entity_poly.pdbx_strand_id
1 'polypeptide(L)'
;MSRRLKRNGLIEPSPKNTVLDHKIEDVIVENKRMTITTYVYEWSIDIFIGSQTIYCAYAHLSKMAKGAIYHRAFLHKIRWDEECSEPFQHGKDTAMIFNLIMTYIKKNYPAVTIVEFNDVSNRKCDNGAYVNLAAMKLFTDGQTWYESHFKAKINDQSESMYRSMLASANLTKQHMSWDTAKNTMPWSILEIDEEELKEKYNSASTWTEWFKWIRTTIGDSAFCIWLSNKGWFDEFQRSVLRFNIMSFIFQVNVADFDLHYNIKKGGKRKVGTQKKRH
;
A
#
# COMPACT_ATOMS: atom_id res chain seq x y z
N MET A 1 11.54 -10.69 37.06
CA MET A 1 11.84 -10.85 35.61
C MET A 1 11.98 -9.46 35.00
N SER A 2 13.16 -9.12 34.49
CA SER A 2 13.40 -7.83 33.84
C SER A 2 12.63 -7.76 32.53
N ARG A 3 11.55 -6.96 32.49
CA ARG A 3 10.92 -6.51 31.24
C ARG A 3 11.93 -5.61 30.54
N ARG A 4 12.84 -6.18 29.75
CA ARG A 4 13.52 -5.42 28.69
C ARG A 4 12.40 -4.94 27.78
N LEU A 5 12.09 -3.64 27.86
CA LEU A 5 11.33 -2.93 26.83
C LEU A 5 11.90 -3.39 25.47
N LYS A 6 11.09 -4.07 24.65
CA LYS A 6 11.46 -4.36 23.27
C LYS A 6 11.87 -3.01 22.69
N ARG A 7 13.13 -2.87 22.23
CA ARG A 7 13.60 -1.62 21.65
C ARG A 7 12.62 -1.24 20.54
N ASN A 8 12.04 -0.05 20.63
CA ASN A 8 11.14 0.48 19.61
C ASN A 8 11.83 0.34 18.23
N GLY A 9 11.15 -0.28 17.27
CA GLY A 9 11.62 -0.38 15.88
C GLY A 9 12.45 -1.62 15.52
N LEU A 10 12.55 -2.65 16.39
CA LEU A 10 13.16 -3.93 15.98
C LEU A 10 12.07 -4.92 15.54
N ILE A 11 12.13 -5.30 14.27
CA ILE A 11 11.34 -6.39 13.69
C ILE A 11 12.12 -7.67 13.90
N GLU A 12 11.48 -8.74 14.37
CA GLU A 12 12.14 -10.03 14.53
C GLU A 12 12.28 -10.72 13.16
N PRO A 13 13.39 -11.43 12.88
CA PRO A 13 13.58 -12.16 11.64
C PRO A 13 12.56 -13.30 11.51
N SER A 14 12.32 -13.73 10.27
CA SER A 14 11.52 -14.94 10.03
C SER A 14 12.10 -16.13 10.80
N PRO A 15 11.29 -16.87 11.60
CA PRO A 15 11.77 -18.04 12.34
C PRO A 15 12.04 -19.24 11.41
N LYS A 16 11.62 -19.17 10.15
CA LYS A 16 11.72 -20.27 9.18
C LYS A 16 13.08 -20.37 8.52
N ASN A 17 13.87 -19.30 8.54
CA ASN A 17 15.12 -19.20 7.80
C ASN A 17 16.28 -18.82 8.72
N THR A 18 17.45 -19.43 8.52
CA THR A 18 18.67 -19.07 9.24
C THR A 18 19.19 -17.72 8.75
N VAL A 19 19.25 -16.74 9.66
CA VAL A 19 19.85 -15.43 9.40
C VAL A 19 21.36 -15.60 9.28
N LEU A 20 21.92 -15.26 8.12
CA LEU A 20 23.36 -15.28 7.87
C LEU A 20 24.02 -13.97 8.31
N ASP A 21 23.34 -12.84 8.08
CA ASP A 21 23.79 -11.51 8.50
C ASP A 21 22.57 -10.62 8.79
N HIS A 22 22.76 -9.58 9.61
CA HIS A 22 21.74 -8.57 9.85
C HIS A 22 22.35 -7.18 10.07
N LYS A 23 21.65 -6.17 9.57
CA LYS A 23 22.04 -4.77 9.69
C LYS A 23 20.87 -3.95 10.22
N ILE A 24 21.14 -3.05 11.16
CA ILE A 24 20.15 -2.12 11.71
C ILE A 24 20.71 -0.71 11.56
N GLU A 25 19.96 0.15 10.90
CA GLU A 25 20.34 1.54 10.64
C GLU A 25 19.25 2.48 11.16
N ASP A 26 19.64 3.37 12.07
CA ASP A 26 18.82 4.52 12.44
C ASP A 26 18.95 5.57 11.33
N VAL A 27 17.83 5.93 10.70
CA VAL A 27 17.79 6.95 9.65
C VAL A 27 16.90 8.12 10.05
N ILE A 28 17.27 9.30 9.55
CA ILE A 28 16.49 10.52 9.71
C ILE A 28 16.11 11.02 8.32
N VAL A 29 14.81 11.19 8.09
CA VAL A 29 14.24 11.83 6.90
C VAL A 29 13.47 13.04 7.38
N GLU A 30 13.79 14.21 6.84
CA GLU A 30 13.31 15.50 7.37
C GLU A 30 13.60 15.59 8.88
N ASN A 31 12.56 15.55 9.73
CA ASN A 31 12.65 15.56 11.19
C ASN A 31 12.18 14.23 11.82
N LYS A 32 11.93 13.20 11.01
CA LYS A 32 11.37 11.91 11.45
C LYS A 32 12.46 10.85 11.52
N ARG A 33 12.51 10.15 12.66
CA ARG A 33 13.43 9.03 12.87
C ARG A 33 12.76 7.72 12.49
N MET A 34 13.43 6.95 11.66
CA MET A 34 13.03 5.59 11.27
C MET A 34 14.18 4.61 11.52
N THR A 35 13.83 3.33 11.58
CA THR A 35 14.81 2.24 11.65
C THR A 35 14.68 1.40 10.40
N ILE A 36 15.79 1.19 9.69
CA ILE A 36 15.88 0.21 8.62
C ILE A 36 16.53 -1.04 9.19
N THR A 37 15.85 -2.18 9.07
CA THR A 37 16.39 -3.48 9.47
C THR A 37 16.50 -4.37 8.24
N THR A 38 17.69 -4.90 8.01
CA THR A 38 17.98 -5.82 6.91
C THR A 38 18.36 -7.18 7.47
N TYR A 39 17.72 -8.24 6.97
CA TYR A 39 18.10 -9.62 7.24
C TYR A 39 18.58 -10.28 5.96
N VAL A 40 19.77 -10.87 6.01
CA VAL A 40 20.35 -11.61 4.89
C VAL A 40 20.21 -13.10 5.18
N TYR A 41 19.53 -13.80 4.29
CA TYR A 41 19.36 -15.25 4.30
C TYR A 41 20.16 -15.88 3.15
N GLU A 42 20.18 -17.21 3.09
CA GLU A 42 20.83 -17.94 1.99
C GLU A 42 20.22 -17.56 0.63
N TRP A 43 18.89 -17.58 0.53
CA TRP A 43 18.15 -17.41 -0.73
C TRP A 43 17.46 -16.05 -0.89
N SER A 44 17.58 -15.17 0.10
CA SER A 44 16.89 -13.88 0.07
C SER A 44 17.53 -12.81 0.96
N ILE A 45 17.00 -11.60 0.84
CA ILE A 45 17.24 -10.47 1.73
C ILE A 45 15.89 -9.84 2.04
N ASP A 46 15.58 -9.66 3.32
CA ASP A 46 14.39 -8.96 3.77
C ASP A 46 14.78 -7.57 4.29
N ILE A 47 14.09 -6.54 3.83
CA ILE A 47 14.31 -5.15 4.20
C ILE A 47 13.03 -4.62 4.85
N PHE A 48 13.17 -4.12 6.07
CA PHE A 48 12.09 -3.52 6.82
C PHE A 48 12.37 -2.07 7.17
N ILE A 49 11.36 -1.22 7.06
CA ILE A 49 11.40 0.15 7.59
C ILE A 49 10.32 0.30 8.65
N GLY A 50 10.72 0.71 9.85
CA GLY A 50 9.83 0.99 10.97
C GLY A 50 9.75 -0.10 12.02
N SER A 51 8.54 -0.36 12.52
CA SER A 51 8.28 -1.36 13.57
C SER A 51 7.07 -2.21 13.23
N GLN A 52 6.86 -3.33 13.94
CA GLN A 52 5.70 -4.19 13.69
C GLN A 52 4.35 -3.53 14.02
N THR A 53 4.35 -2.51 14.89
CA THR A 53 3.13 -1.95 15.48
C THR A 53 2.86 -0.51 15.07
N ILE A 54 3.83 0.22 14.52
CA ILE A 54 3.74 1.66 14.30
C ILE A 54 3.51 1.99 12.82
N TYR A 55 4.57 1.88 12.02
CA TYR A 55 4.53 1.89 10.56
C TYR A 55 5.50 0.81 10.08
N CYS A 56 5.17 0.18 8.97
CA CYS A 56 5.98 -0.91 8.43
C CYS A 56 5.95 -0.87 6.91
N ALA A 57 7.12 -0.76 6.30
CA ALA A 57 7.32 -1.19 4.92
C ALA A 57 8.21 -2.43 4.91
N TYR A 58 7.83 -3.44 4.12
CA TYR A 58 8.56 -4.70 4.01
C TYR A 58 8.79 -5.07 2.54
N ALA A 59 10.04 -5.12 2.13
CA ALA A 59 10.47 -5.62 0.83
C ALA A 59 11.28 -6.92 0.96
N HIS A 60 11.05 -7.84 0.03
CA HIS A 60 11.75 -9.10 -0.13
C HIS A 60 12.52 -9.12 -1.44
N LEU A 61 13.81 -9.42 -1.36
CA LEU A 61 14.72 -9.53 -2.50
C LEU A 61 15.17 -10.98 -2.59
N SER A 62 14.84 -11.68 -3.67
CA SER A 62 15.28 -13.06 -3.86
C SER A 62 16.71 -13.11 -4.43
N LYS A 63 17.42 -14.21 -4.17
CA LYS A 63 18.74 -14.51 -4.73
C LYS A 63 18.69 -15.71 -5.67
N MET A 64 19.53 -15.69 -6.69
CA MET A 64 19.84 -16.82 -7.56
C MET A 64 20.77 -17.82 -6.86
N ALA A 65 20.91 -19.03 -7.42
CA ALA A 65 21.74 -20.12 -6.87
C ALA A 65 23.24 -19.81 -6.66
N LYS A 66 23.73 -18.68 -7.17
CA LYS A 66 25.10 -18.19 -6.95
C LYS A 66 25.18 -17.00 -5.97
N GLY A 67 24.10 -16.73 -5.24
CA GLY A 67 23.99 -15.61 -4.29
C GLY A 67 23.72 -14.24 -4.93
N ALA A 68 23.72 -14.14 -6.26
CA ALA A 68 23.41 -12.90 -6.98
C ALA A 68 21.91 -12.55 -6.84
N ILE A 69 21.61 -11.26 -6.63
CA ILE A 69 20.24 -10.77 -6.40
C ILE A 69 19.50 -10.68 -7.74
N TYR A 70 18.22 -11.05 -7.76
CA TYR A 70 17.36 -10.86 -8.95
C TYR A 70 17.15 -9.38 -9.26
N HIS A 71 16.83 -9.06 -10.51
CA HIS A 71 16.53 -7.69 -10.92
C HIS A 71 15.20 -7.15 -10.40
N ARG A 72 14.39 -8.01 -9.76
CA ARG A 72 13.08 -7.68 -9.18
C ARG A 72 13.08 -7.95 -7.69
N ALA A 73 12.37 -7.10 -6.96
CA ALA A 73 12.02 -7.30 -5.56
C ALA A 73 10.51 -7.23 -5.38
N PHE A 74 9.99 -7.77 -4.28
CA PHE A 74 8.57 -7.71 -3.95
C PHE A 74 8.33 -6.92 -2.68
N LEU A 75 7.48 -5.90 -2.73
CA LEU A 75 7.05 -5.12 -1.57
C LEU A 75 5.77 -5.72 -1.01
N HIS A 76 5.89 -6.46 0.08
CA HIS A 76 4.79 -7.22 0.68
C HIS A 76 3.79 -6.37 1.44
N LYS A 77 4.24 -5.27 2.03
CA LYS A 77 3.42 -4.51 2.97
C LYS A 77 3.88 -3.08 3.07
N ILE A 78 2.90 -2.18 3.12
CA ILE A 78 3.03 -0.84 3.70
C ILE A 78 1.85 -0.65 4.64
N ARG A 79 2.14 -0.43 5.92
CA ARG A 79 1.14 -0.19 6.97
C ARG A 79 1.50 1.06 7.74
N TRP A 80 0.47 1.80 8.13
CA TRP A 80 0.54 2.88 9.11
C TRP A 80 -0.56 2.65 10.16
N ASP A 81 -0.27 2.97 11.42
CA ASP A 81 -1.16 2.81 12.56
C ASP A 81 -1.14 4.09 13.43
N GLU A 82 -2.22 4.88 13.34
CA GLU A 82 -2.33 6.23 13.92
C GLU A 82 -1.91 6.28 15.40
N GLU A 83 -2.53 5.46 16.23
CA GLU A 83 -2.38 5.47 17.69
C GLU A 83 -0.94 5.28 18.12
N CYS A 84 -0.17 4.53 17.33
CA CYS A 84 1.20 4.17 17.63
C CYS A 84 2.23 5.05 16.91
N SER A 85 1.81 5.92 15.99
CA SER A 85 2.69 6.49 14.96
C SER A 85 3.08 7.95 15.09
N GLU A 86 2.61 8.68 16.09
CA GLU A 86 3.09 10.04 16.39
C GLU A 86 4.64 10.12 16.39
N PRO A 87 5.28 10.99 15.57
CA PRO A 87 4.74 12.16 14.84
C PRO A 87 4.41 11.91 13.35
N PHE A 88 4.07 10.68 12.96
CA PHE A 88 3.80 10.32 11.58
C PHE A 88 2.35 10.65 11.16
N GLN A 89 2.19 11.25 9.99
CA GLN A 89 0.93 11.68 9.38
C GLN A 89 0.52 10.73 8.25
N HIS A 90 -0.73 10.25 8.32
CA HIS A 90 -1.34 9.39 7.31
C HIS A 90 -1.24 9.99 5.89
N GLY A 91 -0.99 9.15 4.89
CA GLY A 91 -0.86 9.55 3.48
C GLY A 91 0.51 10.18 3.16
N LYS A 92 0.84 11.33 3.76
CA LYS A 92 2.12 12.03 3.52
C LYS A 92 3.31 11.14 3.88
N ASP A 93 3.28 10.54 5.06
CA ASP A 93 4.42 9.73 5.49
C ASP A 93 4.41 8.33 4.92
N THR A 94 3.25 7.81 4.53
CA THR A 94 3.19 6.59 3.72
C THR A 94 4.01 6.76 2.44
N ALA A 95 3.88 7.91 1.78
CA ALA A 95 4.68 8.24 0.60
C ALA A 95 6.17 8.42 0.94
N MET A 96 6.50 9.07 2.05
CA MET A 96 7.88 9.18 2.52
C MET A 96 8.52 7.81 2.79
N ILE A 97 7.81 6.89 3.47
CA ILE A 97 8.27 5.54 3.76
C ILE A 97 8.44 4.73 2.47
N PHE A 98 7.50 4.86 1.53
CA PHE A 98 7.62 4.26 0.19
C PHE A 98 8.89 4.74 -0.52
N ASN A 99 9.08 6.06 -0.61
CA ASN A 99 10.25 6.65 -1.25
C ASN A 99 11.55 6.24 -0.57
N LEU A 100 11.54 6.12 0.76
CA LEU A 100 12.70 5.69 1.55
C LEU A 100 13.07 4.23 1.22
N ILE A 101 12.11 3.30 1.19
CA ILE A 101 12.43 1.89 0.89
C ILE A 101 12.93 1.72 -0.54
N MET A 102 12.34 2.42 -1.51
CA MET A 102 12.80 2.39 -2.91
C MET A 102 14.21 2.97 -3.02
N THR A 103 14.47 4.11 -2.39
CA THR A 103 15.80 4.73 -2.41
C THR A 103 16.84 3.86 -1.70
N TYR A 104 16.46 3.19 -0.61
CA TYR A 104 17.35 2.26 0.09
C TYR A 104 17.73 1.06 -0.79
N ILE A 105 16.74 0.48 -1.49
CA ILE A 105 16.97 -0.60 -2.46
C ILE A 105 17.89 -0.13 -3.58
N LYS A 106 17.62 1.02 -4.19
CA LYS A 106 18.46 1.64 -5.24
C LYS A 106 19.93 1.74 -4.84
N LYS A 107 20.18 2.23 -3.62
CA LYS A 107 21.54 2.53 -3.12
C LYS A 107 22.31 1.27 -2.69
N ASN A 108 21.65 0.31 -2.04
CA ASN A 108 22.33 -0.83 -1.43
C ASN A 108 22.25 -2.12 -2.28
N TYR A 109 21.27 -2.20 -3.18
CA TYR A 109 21.00 -3.37 -4.02
C TYR A 109 20.78 -2.95 -5.49
N PRO A 110 21.78 -2.35 -6.15
CA PRO A 110 21.63 -1.74 -7.48
C PRO A 110 21.27 -2.74 -8.60
N ALA A 111 21.40 -4.05 -8.35
CA ALA A 111 20.89 -5.08 -9.25
C ALA A 111 19.36 -5.04 -9.38
N VAL A 112 18.64 -4.60 -8.33
CA VAL A 112 17.18 -4.48 -8.32
C VAL A 112 16.78 -3.20 -9.04
N THR A 113 16.08 -3.36 -10.17
CA THR A 113 15.61 -2.26 -11.01
C THR A 113 14.10 -2.06 -10.90
N ILE A 114 13.37 -3.11 -10.56
CA ILE A 114 11.91 -3.11 -10.46
C ILE A 114 11.50 -3.60 -9.08
N VAL A 115 10.52 -2.92 -8.48
CA VAL A 115 9.82 -3.43 -7.29
C VAL A 115 8.36 -3.70 -7.65
N GLU A 116 7.91 -4.91 -7.39
CA GLU A 116 6.57 -5.40 -7.61
C GLU A 116 5.76 -5.44 -6.30
N PHE A 117 4.44 -5.26 -6.35
CA PHE A 117 3.54 -5.37 -5.20
C PHE A 117 2.08 -5.56 -5.60
N ASN A 118 1.26 -6.08 -4.70
CA ASN A 118 -0.20 -6.01 -4.84
C ASN A 118 -0.74 -4.80 -4.07
N ASP A 119 -1.66 -4.05 -4.68
CA ASP A 119 -2.33 -2.95 -3.99
C ASP A 119 -3.45 -3.49 -3.09
N VAL A 120 -3.08 -3.79 -1.84
CA VAL A 120 -4.00 -4.19 -0.78
C VAL A 120 -4.33 -3.03 0.17
N SER A 121 -4.20 -1.79 -0.31
CA SER A 121 -4.45 -0.61 0.49
C SER A 121 -5.92 -0.47 0.85
N ASN A 122 -6.17 -0.06 2.10
CA ASN A 122 -7.50 0.19 2.63
C ASN A 122 -7.54 1.56 3.27
N ARG A 123 -8.69 2.24 3.16
CA ARG A 123 -8.98 3.49 3.85
C ARG A 123 -9.98 3.21 4.97
N LYS A 124 -9.64 3.58 6.20
CA LYS A 124 -10.59 3.64 7.32
C LYS A 124 -11.51 4.85 7.10
N CYS A 125 -12.81 4.64 7.15
CA CYS A 125 -13.82 5.69 7.10
C CYS A 125 -14.18 6.15 8.52
N ASP A 126 -14.87 7.28 8.64
CA ASP A 126 -15.16 7.91 9.95
C ASP A 126 -16.11 7.06 10.83
N ASN A 127 -16.85 6.13 10.22
CA ASN A 127 -17.65 5.12 10.92
C ASN A 127 -16.82 3.92 11.43
N GLY A 128 -15.50 3.95 11.27
CA GLY A 128 -14.57 2.87 11.65
C GLY A 128 -14.48 1.69 10.68
N ALA A 129 -15.33 1.66 9.64
CA ALA A 129 -15.26 0.64 8.59
C ALA A 129 -14.10 0.90 7.62
N TYR A 130 -13.81 -0.06 6.75
CA TYR A 130 -12.74 0.05 5.77
C TYR A 130 -13.29 -0.12 4.35
N VAL A 131 -12.69 0.59 3.41
CA VAL A 131 -12.93 0.43 1.97
C VAL A 131 -11.61 0.15 1.25
N ASN A 132 -11.64 -0.71 0.24
CA ASN A 132 -10.50 -0.91 -0.65
C ASN A 132 -10.14 0.43 -1.33
N LEU A 133 -8.98 1.00 -0.98
CA LEU A 133 -8.55 2.32 -1.43
C LEU A 133 -8.19 2.28 -2.92
N ALA A 134 -7.58 1.20 -3.40
CA ALA A 134 -7.21 1.01 -4.80
C ALA A 134 -8.45 1.10 -5.69
N ALA A 135 -9.50 0.35 -5.35
CA ALA A 135 -10.75 0.32 -6.09
C ALA A 135 -11.51 1.65 -6.00
N MET A 136 -11.62 2.22 -4.79
CA MET A 136 -12.24 3.54 -4.61
C MET A 136 -11.58 4.61 -5.49
N LYS A 137 -10.24 4.64 -5.53
CA LYS A 137 -9.48 5.59 -6.35
C LYS A 137 -9.61 5.31 -7.84
N LEU A 138 -9.53 4.05 -8.25
CA LEU A 138 -9.70 3.68 -9.65
C LEU A 138 -11.07 4.12 -10.19
N PHE A 139 -12.14 3.89 -9.42
CA PHE A 139 -13.51 4.26 -9.80
C PHE A 139 -13.90 5.71 -9.47
N THR A 140 -12.99 6.57 -8.99
CA THR A 140 -13.29 8.01 -8.83
C THR A 140 -12.32 8.90 -9.58
N ASP A 141 -11.05 8.50 -9.65
CA ASP A 141 -9.97 9.28 -10.21
C ASP A 141 -9.40 8.64 -11.50
N GLY A 142 -9.86 7.45 -11.89
CA GLY A 142 -9.41 6.71 -13.08
C GLY A 142 -8.06 6.02 -12.93
N GLN A 143 -7.43 6.13 -11.76
CA GLN A 143 -6.14 5.58 -11.41
C GLN A 143 -6.09 5.28 -9.91
N THR A 144 -5.30 4.29 -9.51
CA THR A 144 -5.03 3.97 -8.11
C THR A 144 -4.17 5.05 -7.44
N TRP A 145 -4.08 4.99 -6.11
CA TRP A 145 -3.21 5.88 -5.35
C TRP A 145 -1.74 5.72 -5.74
N TYR A 146 -1.28 4.48 -5.97
CA TYR A 146 0.12 4.23 -6.37
C TYR A 146 0.43 4.67 -7.80
N GLU A 147 -0.50 4.52 -8.74
CA GLU A 147 -0.34 5.05 -10.10
C GLU A 147 -0.15 6.57 -10.08
N SER A 148 -1.02 7.27 -9.34
CA SER A 148 -0.98 8.73 -9.24
C SER A 148 0.24 9.29 -8.49
N HIS A 149 0.72 8.62 -7.44
CA HIS A 149 1.77 9.16 -6.56
C HIS A 149 3.18 8.67 -6.90
N PHE A 150 3.32 7.46 -7.46
CA PHE A 150 4.62 6.82 -7.68
C PHE A 150 4.83 6.33 -9.11
N LYS A 151 3.92 6.71 -10.04
CA LYS A 151 3.94 6.24 -11.44
C LYS A 151 3.99 4.72 -11.52
N ALA A 152 3.36 4.04 -10.54
CA ALA A 152 3.21 2.60 -10.59
C ALA A 152 2.47 2.22 -11.87
N LYS A 153 2.79 1.05 -12.42
CA LYS A 153 2.11 0.50 -13.58
C LYS A 153 1.73 -0.94 -13.25
N ILE A 154 0.69 -1.45 -13.89
CA ILE A 154 0.43 -2.88 -13.87
C ILE A 154 1.62 -3.58 -14.55
N ASN A 155 2.03 -4.73 -14.01
CA ASN A 155 3.07 -5.52 -14.66
C ASN A 155 2.59 -6.04 -16.03
N ASP A 156 3.52 -6.23 -16.96
CA ASP A 156 3.18 -6.54 -18.36
C ASP A 156 2.33 -7.82 -18.48
N GLN A 157 2.52 -8.77 -17.57
CA GLN A 157 1.76 -10.03 -17.53
C GLN A 157 0.29 -9.83 -17.19
N SER A 158 -0.06 -8.83 -16.38
CA SER A 158 -1.44 -8.56 -15.96
C SER A 158 -2.08 -7.39 -16.70
N GLU A 159 -1.34 -6.68 -17.55
CA GLU A 159 -1.82 -5.47 -18.24
C GLU A 159 -3.04 -5.75 -19.12
N SER A 160 -3.01 -6.83 -19.91
CA SER A 160 -4.12 -7.18 -20.80
C SER A 160 -5.40 -7.48 -20.02
N MET A 161 -5.28 -8.19 -18.90
CA MET A 161 -6.37 -8.53 -18.00
C MET A 161 -6.92 -7.28 -17.31
N TYR A 162 -6.04 -6.39 -16.85
CA TYR A 162 -6.41 -5.13 -16.23
C TYR A 162 -7.17 -4.20 -17.19
N ARG A 163 -6.68 -4.04 -18.43
CA ARG A 163 -7.36 -3.24 -19.45
C ARG A 163 -8.71 -3.83 -19.85
N SER A 164 -8.79 -5.15 -20.01
CA SER A 164 -10.03 -5.86 -20.33
C SER A 164 -11.06 -5.72 -19.22
N MET A 165 -10.62 -5.76 -17.96
CA MET A 165 -11.45 -5.53 -16.79
C MET A 165 -12.01 -4.10 -16.75
N LEU A 166 -11.18 -3.08 -16.99
CA LEU A 166 -11.65 -1.68 -17.07
C LEU A 166 -12.65 -1.47 -18.22
N ALA A 167 -12.38 -2.05 -19.39
CA ALA A 167 -13.31 -2.00 -20.52
C ALA A 167 -14.65 -2.67 -20.18
N SER A 168 -14.59 -3.83 -19.51
CA SER A 168 -15.79 -4.57 -19.07
C SER A 168 -16.61 -3.76 -18.07
N ALA A 169 -15.97 -3.09 -17.11
CA ALA A 169 -16.67 -2.22 -16.16
C ALA A 169 -17.43 -1.09 -16.88
N ASN A 170 -16.78 -0.44 -17.86
CA ASN A 170 -17.43 0.61 -18.65
C ASN A 170 -18.59 0.07 -19.49
N LEU A 171 -18.44 -1.10 -20.10
CA LEU A 171 -19.53 -1.77 -20.83
C LEU A 171 -20.70 -2.09 -19.89
N THR A 172 -20.43 -2.56 -18.67
CA THR A 172 -21.48 -2.80 -17.67
C THR A 172 -22.25 -1.51 -17.37
N LYS A 173 -21.57 -0.37 -17.20
CA LYS A 173 -22.26 0.93 -16.98
C LYS A 173 -23.17 1.32 -18.14
N GLN A 174 -22.72 1.08 -19.37
CA GLN A 174 -23.46 1.44 -20.59
C GLN A 174 -24.72 0.59 -20.81
N HIS A 175 -24.68 -0.67 -20.38
CA HIS A 175 -25.78 -1.62 -20.60
C HIS A 175 -26.67 -1.83 -19.37
N MET A 176 -26.25 -1.39 -18.19
CA MET A 176 -27.03 -1.49 -16.96
C MET A 176 -27.97 -0.29 -16.81
N SER A 177 -29.28 -0.54 -16.76
CA SER A 177 -30.27 0.50 -16.48
C SER A 177 -30.17 1.00 -15.04
N TRP A 178 -30.65 2.22 -14.78
CA TRP A 178 -30.78 2.75 -13.42
C TRP A 178 -31.53 1.81 -12.48
N ASP A 179 -32.67 1.25 -12.92
CA ASP A 179 -33.48 0.36 -12.10
C ASP A 179 -32.75 -0.93 -11.72
N THR A 180 -31.82 -1.39 -12.56
CA THR A 180 -30.95 -2.53 -12.20
C THR A 180 -29.86 -2.08 -11.24
N ALA A 181 -29.19 -0.97 -11.54
CA ALA A 181 -28.08 -0.45 -10.74
C ALA A 181 -28.51 -0.10 -9.31
N LYS A 182 -29.67 0.55 -9.13
CA LYS A 182 -30.15 0.97 -7.81
C LYS A 182 -30.44 -0.21 -6.88
N ASN A 183 -30.67 -1.41 -7.42
CA ASN A 183 -30.84 -2.63 -6.61
C ASN A 183 -29.51 -3.21 -6.12
N THR A 184 -28.36 -2.76 -6.66
CA THR A 184 -27.03 -3.27 -6.27
C THR A 184 -26.34 -2.38 -5.24
N MET A 185 -26.97 -1.27 -4.82
CA MET A 185 -26.37 -0.27 -3.96
C MET A 185 -27.39 0.35 -2.99
N PRO A 186 -26.98 0.79 -1.80
CA PRO A 186 -27.85 1.48 -0.86
C PRO A 186 -27.96 2.97 -1.24
N TRP A 187 -28.55 3.25 -2.39
CA TRP A 187 -28.65 4.61 -2.93
C TRP A 187 -29.45 5.55 -2.03
N SER A 188 -30.44 5.05 -1.30
CA SER A 188 -31.28 5.84 -0.40
C SER A 188 -30.54 6.44 0.80
N ILE A 189 -29.31 5.97 1.09
CA ILE A 189 -28.45 6.52 2.15
C ILE A 189 -27.73 7.79 1.69
N LEU A 190 -27.68 8.06 0.38
CA LEU A 190 -26.93 9.20 -0.16
C LEU A 190 -27.57 10.56 0.16
N GLU A 191 -28.82 10.59 0.64
CA GLU A 191 -29.60 11.82 0.89
C GLU A 191 -29.70 12.74 -0.36
N ILE A 192 -29.56 12.15 -1.55
CA ILE A 192 -29.80 12.79 -2.84
C ILE A 192 -31.14 12.27 -3.38
N ASP A 193 -31.92 13.13 -4.03
CA ASP A 193 -33.16 12.75 -4.69
C ASP A 193 -32.96 11.64 -5.75
N GLU A 194 -33.90 10.69 -5.84
CA GLU A 194 -33.76 9.55 -6.76
C GLU A 194 -33.73 9.99 -8.22
N GLU A 195 -34.53 10.99 -8.61
CA GLU A 195 -34.58 11.44 -10.00
C GLU A 195 -33.29 12.20 -10.36
N GLU A 196 -32.70 12.96 -9.43
CA GLU A 196 -31.38 13.55 -9.64
C GLU A 196 -30.29 12.48 -9.81
N LEU A 197 -30.28 11.47 -8.93
CA LEU A 197 -29.34 10.34 -9.01
C LEU A 197 -29.44 9.61 -10.36
N LYS A 198 -30.67 9.37 -10.80
CA LYS A 198 -31.01 8.71 -12.07
C LYS A 198 -30.61 9.55 -13.28
N GLU A 199 -30.88 10.85 -13.27
CA GLU A 199 -30.47 11.75 -14.34
C GLU A 199 -28.95 11.72 -14.51
N LYS A 200 -28.22 11.87 -13.39
CA LYS A 200 -26.76 11.84 -13.40
C LYS A 200 -26.22 10.48 -13.79
N TYR A 201 -26.83 9.40 -13.32
CA TYR A 201 -26.52 8.04 -13.78
C TYR A 201 -26.66 7.89 -15.29
N ASN A 202 -27.78 8.34 -15.87
CA ASN A 202 -28.03 8.22 -17.30
C ASN A 202 -27.11 9.10 -18.15
N SER A 203 -26.68 10.25 -17.63
CA SER A 203 -25.73 11.13 -18.31
C SER A 203 -24.28 10.62 -18.29
N ALA A 204 -23.92 9.78 -17.30
CA ALA A 204 -22.57 9.28 -17.13
C ALA A 204 -22.28 8.08 -18.06
N SER A 205 -21.18 8.18 -18.81
CA SER A 205 -20.72 7.14 -19.74
C SER A 205 -19.92 6.03 -19.05
N THR A 206 -19.35 6.31 -17.88
CA THR A 206 -18.54 5.36 -17.11
C THR A 206 -18.94 5.33 -15.64
N TRP A 207 -18.62 4.22 -14.95
CA TRP A 207 -18.75 4.16 -13.49
C TRP A 207 -17.90 5.25 -12.82
N THR A 208 -16.71 5.51 -13.37
CA THR A 208 -15.79 6.52 -12.83
C THR A 208 -16.41 7.92 -12.79
N GLU A 209 -17.06 8.35 -13.87
CA GLU A 209 -17.76 9.63 -13.92
C GLU A 209 -18.87 9.73 -12.87
N TRP A 210 -19.68 8.68 -12.76
CA TRP A 210 -20.82 8.66 -11.86
C TRP A 210 -20.39 8.65 -10.38
N PHE A 211 -19.46 7.77 -10.01
CA PHE A 211 -18.91 7.73 -8.65
C PHE A 211 -18.15 9.01 -8.29
N LYS A 212 -17.42 9.61 -9.24
CA LYS A 212 -16.75 10.89 -9.04
C LYS A 212 -17.76 12.01 -8.78
N TRP A 213 -18.87 12.03 -9.49
CA TRP A 213 -19.94 12.99 -9.25
C TRP A 213 -20.53 12.80 -7.84
N ILE A 214 -20.90 11.58 -7.43
CA ILE A 214 -21.40 11.33 -6.06
C ILE A 214 -20.41 11.83 -5.02
N ARG A 215 -19.13 11.41 -5.14
CA ARG A 215 -18.06 11.82 -4.22
C ARG A 215 -17.94 13.35 -4.10
N THR A 216 -18.09 14.06 -5.21
CA THR A 216 -18.02 15.53 -5.24
C THR A 216 -19.25 16.16 -4.59
N THR A 217 -20.43 15.57 -4.78
CA THR A 217 -21.70 16.06 -4.23
C THR A 217 -21.80 15.89 -2.72
N ILE A 218 -21.49 14.70 -2.20
CA ILE A 218 -21.67 14.38 -0.75
C ILE A 218 -20.37 14.57 0.06
N GLY A 219 -19.24 14.77 -0.62
CA GLY A 219 -17.93 14.91 0.01
C GLY A 219 -17.25 13.57 0.35
N ASP A 220 -15.92 13.63 0.55
CA ASP A 220 -15.06 12.46 0.73
C ASP A 220 -15.44 11.57 1.93
N SER A 221 -15.86 12.17 3.04
CA SER A 221 -16.23 11.43 4.27
C SER A 221 -17.51 10.62 4.07
N ALA A 222 -18.60 11.28 3.67
CA ALA A 222 -19.89 10.62 3.42
C ALA A 222 -19.78 9.57 2.31
N PHE A 223 -18.98 9.85 1.27
CA PHE A 223 -18.70 8.88 0.21
C PHE A 223 -18.00 7.62 0.72
N CYS A 224 -16.97 7.77 1.56
CA CYS A 224 -16.31 6.63 2.20
C CYS A 224 -17.29 5.80 3.02
N ILE A 225 -18.10 6.46 3.86
CA ILE A 225 -19.11 5.81 4.70
C ILE A 225 -20.10 5.03 3.82
N TRP A 226 -20.61 5.65 2.75
CA TRP A 226 -21.52 5.02 1.82
C TRP A 226 -20.91 3.76 1.18
N LEU A 227 -19.70 3.83 0.61
CA LEU A 227 -19.03 2.67 0.01
C LEU A 227 -18.82 1.53 1.03
N SER A 228 -18.47 1.88 2.27
CA SER A 228 -18.22 0.91 3.35
C SER A 228 -19.50 0.28 3.92
N ASN A 229 -20.69 0.76 3.54
CA ASN A 229 -21.94 0.34 4.15
C ASN A 229 -22.22 -1.14 3.89
N LYS A 230 -22.17 -1.99 4.92
CA LYS A 230 -22.51 -3.41 4.84
C LYS A 230 -21.78 -4.17 3.70
N GLY A 231 -20.60 -3.71 3.28
CA GLY A 231 -19.77 -4.35 2.25
C GLY A 231 -20.37 -4.35 0.83
N TRP A 232 -21.36 -3.50 0.53
CA TRP A 232 -22.01 -3.52 -0.79
C TRP A 232 -21.03 -3.19 -1.93
N PHE A 233 -20.05 -2.32 -1.70
CA PHE A 233 -19.12 -1.93 -2.75
C PHE A 233 -18.17 -3.06 -3.15
N ASP A 234 -17.72 -3.85 -2.17
CA ASP A 234 -16.92 -5.06 -2.44
C ASP A 234 -17.77 -6.12 -3.17
N GLU A 235 -19.05 -6.24 -2.81
CA GLU A 235 -19.97 -7.14 -3.51
C GLU A 235 -20.25 -6.67 -4.94
N PHE A 236 -20.48 -5.37 -5.13
CA PHE A 236 -20.66 -4.75 -6.44
C PHE A 236 -19.43 -4.98 -7.33
N GLN A 237 -18.22 -4.78 -6.79
CA GLN A 237 -16.99 -5.10 -7.50
C GLN A 237 -16.93 -6.57 -7.93
N ARG A 238 -17.16 -7.52 -7.01
CA ARG A 238 -17.03 -8.95 -7.31
C ARG A 238 -18.13 -9.48 -8.22
N SER A 239 -19.37 -9.09 -7.99
CA SER A 239 -20.55 -9.70 -8.63
C SER A 239 -21.01 -8.95 -9.86
N VAL A 240 -20.97 -7.61 -9.84
CA VAL A 240 -21.39 -6.78 -10.98
C VAL A 240 -20.23 -6.50 -11.91
N LEU A 241 -19.09 -6.06 -11.37
CA LEU A 241 -17.93 -5.70 -12.18
C LEU A 241 -17.00 -6.89 -12.46
N ARG A 242 -17.15 -8.02 -11.76
CA ARG A 242 -16.24 -9.19 -11.82
C ARG A 242 -14.79 -8.77 -11.64
N PHE A 243 -14.59 -7.89 -10.67
CA PHE A 243 -13.38 -7.12 -10.44
C PHE A 243 -12.70 -7.54 -9.14
N ASN A 244 -11.38 -7.73 -9.18
CA ASN A 244 -10.56 -7.88 -7.99
C ASN A 244 -9.19 -7.21 -8.20
N ILE A 245 -9.09 -5.93 -7.81
CA ILE A 245 -7.85 -5.15 -7.98
C ILE A 245 -6.65 -5.73 -7.23
N MET A 246 -6.90 -6.43 -6.12
CA MET A 246 -5.85 -7.00 -5.28
C MET A 246 -5.11 -8.15 -5.96
N SER A 247 -5.69 -8.74 -7.00
CA SER A 247 -5.05 -9.80 -7.79
C SER A 247 -4.00 -9.27 -8.77
N PHE A 248 -3.97 -7.96 -9.04
CA PHE A 248 -3.02 -7.39 -9.98
C PHE A 248 -1.70 -7.04 -9.29
N ILE A 249 -0.60 -7.28 -10.00
CA ILE A 249 0.74 -6.90 -9.57
C ILE A 249 1.05 -5.55 -10.21
N PHE A 250 1.30 -4.56 -9.37
CA PHE A 250 1.87 -3.28 -9.74
C PHE A 250 3.39 -3.36 -9.71
N GLN A 251 4.05 -2.56 -10.53
CA GLN A 251 5.49 -2.41 -10.60
C GLN A 251 5.86 -0.92 -10.61
N VAL A 252 6.97 -0.60 -9.95
CA VAL A 252 7.62 0.71 -9.99
C VAL A 252 9.09 0.55 -10.38
N ASN A 253 9.63 1.53 -11.10
CA ASN A 253 11.06 1.56 -11.42
C ASN A 253 11.81 2.19 -10.26
N VAL A 254 12.71 1.43 -9.65
CA VAL A 254 13.51 1.87 -8.49
C VAL A 254 14.38 3.10 -8.81
N ALA A 255 14.75 3.28 -10.09
CA ALA A 255 15.54 4.42 -10.53
C ALA A 255 14.83 5.77 -10.36
N ASP A 256 13.49 5.79 -10.38
CA ASP A 256 12.66 7.00 -10.30
C ASP A 256 12.67 7.62 -8.89
N PHE A 257 13.23 6.92 -7.91
CA PHE A 257 13.24 7.34 -6.51
C PHE A 257 14.61 7.87 -6.10
N ASP A 258 14.62 9.04 -5.48
CA ASP A 258 15.80 9.59 -4.82
C ASP A 258 15.43 10.47 -3.63
N LEU A 259 15.22 9.83 -2.48
CA LEU A 259 14.97 10.51 -1.21
C LEU A 259 16.28 10.73 -0.46
N HIS A 260 16.55 11.98 -0.09
CA HIS A 260 17.65 12.28 0.82
C HIS A 260 17.33 11.79 2.25
N TYR A 261 18.25 11.04 2.86
CA TYR A 261 18.15 10.60 4.24
C TYR A 261 19.54 10.50 4.88
N ASN A 262 19.59 10.72 6.20
CA ASN A 262 20.83 10.67 6.96
C ASN A 262 20.88 9.42 7.84
N ILE A 263 22.00 8.69 7.79
CA ILE A 263 22.24 7.56 8.69
C ILE A 263 22.86 8.10 9.98
N LYS A 264 22.20 7.86 11.11
CA LYS A 264 22.75 8.17 12.42
C LYS A 264 23.82 7.13 12.73
N LYS A 265 25.10 7.48 12.56
CA LYS A 265 26.22 6.64 12.99
C LYS A 265 26.09 6.39 14.50
N GLY A 266 25.77 5.16 14.88
CA GLY A 266 25.71 4.75 16.29
C GLY A 266 27.08 4.93 16.94
N GLY A 267 27.12 5.55 18.12
CA GLY A 267 28.33 5.60 18.94
C GLY A 267 28.86 4.19 19.21
N LYS A 268 30.17 3.99 19.05
CA LYS A 268 30.87 2.71 19.32
C LYS A 268 30.40 2.15 20.67
N ARG A 269 29.78 0.97 20.67
CA ARG A 269 29.54 0.22 21.91
C ARG A 269 30.90 -0.09 22.55
N LYS A 270 31.16 0.44 23.75
CA LYS A 270 32.23 -0.09 24.61
C LYS A 270 31.91 -1.57 24.85
N VAL A 271 32.80 -2.44 24.38
CA VAL A 271 32.79 -3.87 24.72
C VAL A 271 32.89 -3.96 26.23
N GLY A 272 31.80 -4.33 26.89
CA GLY A 272 31.78 -4.55 28.33
C GLY A 272 32.61 -5.78 28.64
N THR A 273 33.78 -5.58 29.23
CA THR A 273 34.63 -6.63 29.77
C THR A 273 33.82 -7.44 30.77
N GLN A 274 33.41 -8.66 30.39
CA GLN A 274 32.90 -9.63 31.36
C GLN A 274 34.06 -9.99 32.31
N LYS A 275 34.04 -9.46 33.52
CA LYS A 275 34.82 -10.02 34.63
C LYS A 275 34.28 -11.43 34.89
N LYS A 276 35.04 -12.45 34.48
CA LYS A 276 34.93 -13.80 35.04
C LYS A 276 35.16 -13.67 36.55
N ARG A 277 34.13 -13.96 37.35
CA ARG A 277 34.32 -14.27 38.77
C ARG A 277 34.69 -15.75 38.85
N HIS A 278 35.88 -16.00 39.40
CA HIS A 278 36.28 -17.29 39.96
C HIS A 278 35.46 -17.59 41.21
#